data_AF-A0A3C2AEZ5-F1
#
_entry.id   AF-A0A3C2AEZ5-F1
#
_cell.length_a   1.000
_cell.length_b   1.000
_cell.length_c   1.000
_cell.angle_alpha   90.00
_cell.angle_beta   90.00
_cell.angle_gamma   90.00
#
_symmetry.space_group_name_H-M   'P 1'
#
loop_
_entity.id
_entity.type
_entity.pdbx_description
1 polymer ?
#
loop_
_entity_poly.entity_id
_entity_poly.type
_entity_poly.pdbx_seq_one_letter_code
_entity_poly.pdbx_strand_id
1 'polypeptide(L)'
;MNEQNQVEAILEIRKVYQNKIRNDSKATVAKAGFIGEQRIKIYPGSPALPIIPDGGKINVEEGMAIEDIVNRVRPVLENVEKTLNKIAEIAGNIPSTAASDILGNTKSITDNIKSITNNVNEGKGTAGAILTERDLYNNINETVKKADTTMQKINDILVKVDNTSGHLPEITQSIRKELPP
;
A
#
# COMPACT_ATOMS: atom_id res chain seq x y z
N MET A 1 -10.15 -18.63 -26.87
CA MET A 1 -8.89 -19.13 -26.30
C MET A 1 -7.96 -19.39 -27.48
N ASN A 2 -6.76 -18.81 -27.50
CA ASN A 2 -5.81 -19.01 -28.59
C ASN A 2 -4.98 -20.29 -28.40
N GLU A 3 -4.09 -20.59 -29.35
CA GLU A 3 -3.21 -21.78 -29.33
C GLU A 3 -2.27 -21.82 -28.11
N GLN A 4 -2.09 -20.70 -27.41
CA GLN A 4 -1.32 -20.58 -26.16
C GLN A 4 -2.20 -20.57 -24.90
N ASN A 5 -3.47 -20.99 -24.98
CA ASN A 5 -4.44 -20.97 -23.88
C ASN A 5 -4.73 -19.57 -23.30
N GLN A 6 -4.52 -18.49 -24.07
CA GLN A 6 -4.84 -17.14 -23.63
C GLN A 6 -6.26 -16.74 -24.06
N VAL A 7 -6.93 -15.93 -23.25
CA VAL A 7 -8.23 -15.34 -23.59
C VAL A 7 -7.98 -14.14 -24.51
N GLU A 8 -8.63 -14.14 -25.67
CA GLU A 8 -8.61 -13.01 -26.61
C GLU A 8 -9.99 -12.37 -26.63
N ALA A 9 -10.03 -11.06 -26.41
CA ALA A 9 -11.25 -10.26 -26.52
C ALA A 9 -11.14 -9.39 -27.79
N ILE A 10 -12.09 -9.56 -28.70
CA ILE A 10 -12.21 -8.71 -29.89
C ILE A 10 -13.14 -7.55 -29.55
N LEU A 11 -12.65 -6.33 -29.75
CA LEU A 11 -13.35 -5.10 -29.38
C LEU A 11 -13.69 -4.31 -30.64
N GLU A 12 -14.92 -3.82 -30.71
CA GLU A 12 -15.32 -2.85 -31.72
C GLU A 12 -15.25 -1.44 -31.12
N ILE A 13 -14.34 -0.63 -31.66
CA ILE A 13 -14.17 0.76 -31.23
C ILE A 13 -14.88 1.67 -32.22
N ARG A 14 -15.76 2.53 -31.71
CA ARG A 14 -16.44 3.51 -32.56
C ARG A 14 -15.41 4.38 -33.29
N LYS A 15 -15.62 4.61 -34.59
CA LYS A 15 -14.73 5.38 -35.48
C LYS A 15 -14.25 6.71 -34.89
N VAL A 16 -15.14 7.40 -34.15
CA VAL A 16 -14.85 8.68 -33.49
C VAL A 16 -13.73 8.62 -32.44
N TYR A 17 -13.43 7.44 -31.91
CA TYR A 17 -12.36 7.22 -30.93
C TYR A 17 -11.11 6.58 -31.54
N GLN A 18 -11.13 6.17 -32.81
CA GLN A 18 -9.97 5.52 -33.47
C GLN A 18 -8.72 6.39 -33.40
N ASN A 19 -8.89 7.70 -33.53
CA ASN A 19 -7.80 8.68 -33.46
C ASN A 19 -7.18 8.83 -32.05
N LYS A 20 -7.69 8.15 -31.03
CA LYS A 20 -7.12 8.10 -29.67
C LYS A 20 -6.39 6.78 -29.39
N ILE A 21 -6.60 5.77 -30.23
CA ILE A 21 -5.98 4.45 -30.08
C ILE A 21 -4.66 4.45 -30.84
N ARG A 22 -3.55 4.38 -30.10
CA ARG A 22 -2.18 4.58 -30.57
C ARG A 22 -1.32 3.39 -30.14
N ASN A 23 -0.14 3.21 -30.73
CA ASN A 23 0.74 2.07 -30.42
C ASN A 23 1.11 1.94 -28.93
N ASP A 24 1.04 3.03 -28.15
CA ASP A 24 1.25 3.05 -26.70
C ASP A 24 -0.05 3.08 -25.88
N SER A 25 -1.22 2.94 -26.52
CA SER A 25 -2.49 2.76 -25.82
C SER A 25 -2.44 1.51 -24.95
N LYS A 26 -3.15 1.57 -23.83
CA LYS A 26 -3.16 0.51 -22.82
C LYS A 26 -4.60 0.10 -22.54
N ALA A 27 -4.83 -1.20 -22.44
CA ALA A 27 -6.08 -1.75 -21.96
C ALA A 27 -5.87 -2.33 -20.55
N THR A 28 -6.88 -2.23 -19.71
CA THR A 28 -6.91 -2.88 -18.39
C THR A 28 -8.20 -3.66 -18.25
N VAL A 29 -8.11 -4.87 -17.72
CA VAL A 29 -9.28 -5.65 -17.32
C VAL A 29 -9.49 -5.40 -15.85
N ALA A 30 -10.52 -4.63 -15.51
CA ALA A 30 -10.82 -4.27 -14.13
C ALA A 30 -12.17 -4.86 -13.73
N LYS A 31 -12.23 -5.42 -12.52
CA LYS A 31 -13.49 -5.74 -11.86
C LYS A 31 -14.02 -4.47 -11.23
N ALA A 32 -15.15 -3.96 -11.71
CA ALA A 32 -15.72 -2.74 -11.17
C ALA A 32 -16.68 -3.08 -10.01
N GLY A 33 -16.39 -2.54 -8.83
CA GLY A 33 -17.21 -2.74 -7.62
C GLY A 33 -17.10 -4.14 -7.00
N PHE A 34 -17.92 -4.38 -5.97
CA PHE A 34 -17.93 -5.64 -5.20
C PHE A 34 -18.69 -6.79 -5.90
N ILE A 35 -19.49 -6.48 -6.93
CA ILE A 35 -20.41 -7.44 -7.58
C ILE A 35 -20.04 -7.59 -9.07
N GLY A 36 -18.97 -8.34 -9.33
CA GLY A 36 -18.85 -9.22 -10.51
C GLY A 36 -18.72 -8.65 -11.92
N GLU A 37 -18.97 -7.37 -12.19
CA GLU A 37 -18.89 -6.87 -13.58
C GLU A 37 -17.44 -6.60 -14.03
N GLN A 38 -16.99 -7.35 -15.04
CA GLN A 38 -15.71 -7.13 -15.70
C GLN A 38 -15.84 -6.05 -16.76
N ARG A 39 -15.01 -5.01 -16.69
CA ARG A 39 -14.93 -3.95 -17.71
C ARG A 39 -13.52 -3.89 -18.30
N ILE A 40 -13.45 -3.65 -19.60
CA ILE A 40 -12.21 -3.31 -20.29
C ILE A 40 -12.14 -1.79 -20.37
N LYS A 41 -11.19 -1.18 -19.66
CA LYS A 41 -10.87 0.25 -19.81
C LYS A 41 -9.72 0.39 -20.78
N ILE A 42 -9.86 1.32 -21.73
CA ILE A 42 -8.81 1.63 -22.70
C ILE A 42 -8.36 3.06 -22.45
N TYR A 43 -7.06 3.23 -22.23
CA TYR A 43 -6.42 4.53 -22.08
C TYR A 43 -5.93 5.03 -23.44
N PRO A 44 -6.22 6.30 -23.80
CA PRO A 44 -5.73 6.90 -25.02
C PRO A 44 -4.20 6.93 -25.00
N GLY A 45 -3.58 6.72 -26.15
CA GLY A 45 -2.13 6.80 -26.26
C GLY A 45 -1.66 8.17 -26.74
N SER A 46 -0.35 8.31 -26.88
CA SER A 46 0.32 9.57 -27.20
C SER A 46 0.00 10.01 -28.63
N PRO A 47 -0.43 11.27 -28.85
CA PRO A 47 -0.79 11.76 -30.19
C PRO A 47 0.33 11.66 -31.23
N ALA A 48 1.59 11.73 -30.78
CA ALA A 48 2.79 11.67 -31.61
C ALA A 48 3.09 10.28 -32.19
N LEU A 49 2.47 9.22 -31.64
CA LEU A 49 2.69 7.86 -32.11
C LEU A 49 1.68 7.46 -33.20
N PRO A 50 1.95 6.39 -33.97
CA PRO A 50 1.02 5.91 -34.99
C PRO A 50 -0.29 5.39 -34.38
N ILE A 51 -1.37 5.53 -35.16
CA ILE A 51 -2.69 4.94 -34.86
C ILE A 51 -2.59 3.42 -35.02
N ILE A 52 -3.21 2.67 -34.12
CA ILE A 52 -3.37 1.22 -34.32
C ILE A 52 -4.40 1.00 -35.46
N PRO A 53 -4.07 0.24 -36.52
CA PRO A 53 -5.01 -0.07 -37.59
C PRO A 53 -6.06 -1.12 -37.15
N ASP A 54 -7.11 -1.31 -37.95
CA ASP A 54 -8.09 -2.37 -37.72
C ASP A 54 -7.41 -3.74 -37.62
N GLY A 55 -7.83 -4.55 -36.65
CA GLY A 55 -7.19 -5.83 -36.33
C GLY A 55 -5.87 -5.71 -35.55
N GLY A 56 -5.40 -4.50 -35.27
CA GLY A 56 -4.24 -4.27 -34.42
C GLY A 56 -4.51 -4.60 -32.95
N LYS A 57 -3.43 -4.86 -32.20
CA LYS A 57 -3.48 -5.28 -30.79
C LYS A 57 -3.12 -4.12 -29.86
N ILE A 58 -3.84 -4.02 -28.74
CA ILE A 58 -3.56 -3.09 -27.66
C ILE A 58 -2.87 -3.87 -26.53
N ASN A 59 -1.83 -3.30 -25.92
CA ASN A 59 -1.18 -3.93 -24.78
C ASN A 59 -2.12 -3.95 -23.57
N VAL A 60 -2.26 -5.10 -22.93
CA VAL A 60 -3.08 -5.26 -21.72
C VAL A 60 -2.17 -5.16 -20.50
N GLU A 61 -2.48 -4.24 -19.60
CA GLU A 61 -1.90 -4.20 -18.25
C GLU A 61 -2.91 -4.82 -17.27
N GLU A 62 -2.43 -5.69 -16.39
CA GLU A 62 -3.25 -6.20 -15.29
C GLU A 62 -3.46 -5.07 -14.27
N GLY A 63 -4.72 -4.68 -14.09
CA GLY A 63 -5.13 -3.79 -13.01
C GLY A 63 -5.20 -4.55 -11.69
N MET A 64 -4.96 -3.86 -10.57
CA MET A 64 -5.13 -4.45 -9.25
C MET A 64 -6.62 -4.47 -8.87
N ALA A 65 -7.13 -5.61 -8.44
CA ALA A 65 -8.51 -5.69 -7.98
C ALA A 65 -8.67 -5.04 -6.59
N ILE A 66 -9.88 -4.61 -6.26
CA ILE A 66 -10.18 -4.05 -4.92
C ILE A 66 -9.93 -5.10 -3.84
N GLU A 67 -10.24 -6.37 -4.12
CA GLU A 67 -9.96 -7.49 -3.22
C GLU A 67 -8.46 -7.63 -2.96
N ASP A 68 -7.62 -7.45 -3.97
CA ASP A 68 -6.15 -7.51 -3.82
C ASP A 68 -5.63 -6.36 -2.96
N ILE A 69 -6.21 -5.17 -3.12
CA ILE A 69 -5.88 -4.00 -2.29
C ILE A 69 -6.22 -4.28 -0.83
N VAL A 70 -7.43 -4.74 -0.55
CA VAL A 70 -7.87 -5.07 0.82
C VAL A 70 -6.97 -6.15 1.42
N ASN A 71 -6.64 -7.17 0.65
CA ASN A 71 -5.76 -8.26 1.09
C ASN A 71 -4.31 -7.80 1.35
N ARG A 72 -3.82 -6.77 0.65
CA ARG A 72 -2.50 -6.16 0.92
C ARG A 72 -2.49 -5.23 2.13
N VAL A 73 -3.61 -4.55 2.39
CA VAL A 73 -3.72 -3.58 3.49
C VAL A 73 -3.96 -4.25 4.85
N ARG A 74 -4.75 -5.33 4.89
CA ARG A 74 -5.08 -6.06 6.13
C ARG A 74 -3.85 -6.45 6.97
N PRO A 75 -2.82 -7.11 6.42
CA PRO A 75 -1.63 -7.46 7.18
C PRO A 75 -0.90 -6.26 7.78
N VAL A 76 -0.93 -5.11 7.09
CA VAL A 76 -0.32 -3.87 7.59
C VAL A 76 -1.06 -3.38 8.83
N LEU A 77 -2.40 -3.40 8.82
CA LEU A 77 -3.21 -3.05 10.00
C LEU A 77 -2.96 -4.00 11.17
N GLU A 78 -2.94 -5.31 10.93
CA GLU A 78 -2.65 -6.30 11.97
C GLU A 78 -1.26 -6.11 12.57
N ASN A 79 -0.25 -5.83 11.73
CA ASN A 79 1.11 -5.59 12.19
C ASN A 79 1.22 -4.30 13.00
N VAL A 80 0.50 -3.25 12.61
CA VAL A 80 0.40 -2.00 13.37
C VAL A 80 -0.23 -2.25 14.74
N GLU A 81 -1.35 -2.97 14.82
CA GLU A 81 -2.01 -3.30 16.09
C GLU A 81 -1.12 -4.13 17.01
N LYS A 82 -0.51 -5.21 16.49
CA LYS A 82 0.45 -6.03 17.24
C LYS A 82 1.61 -5.20 17.78
N THR A 83 2.07 -4.24 17.00
CA THR A 83 3.19 -3.38 17.37
C THR A 83 2.79 -2.38 18.45
N LEU A 84 1.61 -1.77 18.35
CA LEU A 84 1.07 -0.91 19.41
C LEU A 84 0.93 -1.66 20.73
N ASN A 85 0.47 -2.91 20.70
CA ASN A 85 0.36 -3.73 21.90
C ASN A 85 1.72 -4.01 22.54
N LYS A 86 2.74 -4.37 21.73
CA LYS A 86 4.13 -4.54 22.22
C LYS A 86 4.71 -3.26 22.81
N ILE A 87 4.44 -2.12 22.19
CA ILE A 87 4.88 -0.82 22.72
C ILE A 87 4.19 -0.53 24.05
N ALA A 88 2.87 -0.74 24.15
CA ALA A 88 2.13 -0.54 25.39
C ALA A 88 2.63 -1.44 26.52
N GLU A 89 3.02 -2.67 26.22
CA GLU A 89 3.62 -3.62 27.16
C GLU A 89 4.99 -3.13 27.68
N ILE A 90 5.81 -2.54 26.81
CA ILE A 90 7.18 -2.12 27.13
C ILE A 90 7.23 -0.67 27.63
N ALA A 91 6.22 0.16 27.34
CA ALA A 91 6.17 1.59 27.66
C ALA A 91 6.32 1.91 29.16
N GLY A 92 6.11 0.95 30.05
CA GLY A 92 6.50 1.09 31.47
C GLY A 92 8.00 1.41 31.67
N ASN A 93 8.84 1.10 30.68
CA ASN A 93 10.30 1.26 30.71
C ASN A 93 10.87 2.11 29.55
N ILE A 94 10.03 2.74 28.72
CA ILE A 94 10.47 3.56 27.57
C ILE A 94 10.48 5.04 27.98
N PRO A 95 11.52 5.83 27.62
CA PRO A 95 11.49 7.28 27.75
C PRO A 95 10.23 7.87 27.10
N SER A 96 9.51 8.71 27.84
CA SER A 96 8.19 9.25 27.45
C SER A 96 8.18 9.96 26.08
N THR A 97 9.30 10.52 25.66
CA THR A 97 9.48 11.16 24.35
C THR A 97 9.53 10.16 23.20
N ALA A 98 10.30 9.07 23.33
CA ALA A 98 10.38 8.01 22.32
C ALA A 98 9.04 7.28 22.17
N ALA A 99 8.34 7.03 23.28
CA ALA A 99 7.00 6.46 23.24
C ALA A 99 6.01 7.37 22.50
N SER A 100 6.05 8.69 22.75
CA SER A 100 5.18 9.67 22.10
C SER A 100 5.39 9.74 20.58
N ASP A 101 6.65 9.75 20.11
CA ASP A 101 6.96 9.81 18.68
C ASP A 101 6.51 8.56 17.93
N ILE A 102 6.68 7.38 18.53
CA ILE A 102 6.23 6.12 17.94
C ILE A 102 4.70 6.08 17.88
N LEU A 103 4.02 6.41 18.98
CA LEU A 103 2.56 6.42 19.04
C LEU A 103 1.97 7.42 18.03
N GLY A 104 2.57 8.60 17.89
CA GLY A 104 2.15 9.62 16.91
C GLY A 104 2.30 9.17 15.46
N ASN A 105 3.46 8.59 15.11
CA ASN A 105 3.71 8.07 13.75
C ASN A 105 2.80 6.88 13.42
N THR A 106 2.58 5.99 14.39
CA THR A 106 1.73 4.80 14.22
C THR A 106 0.25 5.17 14.08
N LYS A 107 -0.22 6.17 14.84
CA LYS A 107 -1.55 6.76 14.68
C LYS A 107 -1.72 7.35 13.29
N SER A 108 -0.73 8.09 12.80
CA SER A 108 -0.76 8.69 11.46
C SER A 108 -0.86 7.63 10.34
N ILE A 109 -0.13 6.52 10.46
CA ILE A 109 -0.26 5.38 9.52
C ILE A 109 -1.68 4.79 9.59
N THR A 110 -2.18 4.55 10.79
CA THR A 110 -3.53 4.01 11.00
C THR A 110 -4.60 4.90 10.38
N ASP A 111 -4.49 6.22 10.56
CA ASP A 111 -5.42 7.20 10.01
C ASP A 111 -5.32 7.26 8.47
N ASN A 112 -4.12 7.20 7.91
CA ASN A 112 -3.91 7.11 6.45
C ASN A 112 -4.54 5.83 5.87
N ILE A 113 -4.33 4.69 6.51
CA ILE A 113 -4.89 3.41 6.05
C ILE A 113 -6.42 3.40 6.19
N LYS A 114 -6.96 3.91 7.30
CA LYS A 114 -8.42 4.07 7.47
C LYS A 114 -9.01 4.96 6.39
N SER A 115 -8.35 6.08 6.07
CA SER A 115 -8.77 6.96 4.98
C SER A 115 -8.79 6.24 3.63
N ILE A 116 -7.72 5.54 3.27
CA ILE A 116 -7.66 4.74 2.03
C ILE A 116 -8.80 3.71 2.00
N THR A 117 -8.97 2.96 3.09
CA THR A 117 -9.99 1.91 3.21
C THR A 117 -11.41 2.48 3.10
N ASN A 118 -11.68 3.61 3.74
CA ASN A 118 -12.98 4.27 3.68
C ASN A 118 -13.27 4.83 2.27
N ASN A 119 -12.29 5.48 1.64
CA ASN A 119 -12.42 6.00 0.28
C ASN A 119 -12.70 4.87 -0.73
N VAL A 120 -12.09 3.70 -0.51
CA VAL A 120 -12.35 2.49 -1.29
C VAL A 120 -13.76 1.93 -1.04
N ASN A 121 -14.17 1.79 0.23
CA ASN A 121 -15.45 1.19 0.61
C ASN A 121 -16.66 2.06 0.24
N GLU A 122 -16.55 3.37 0.39
CA GLU A 122 -17.65 4.31 0.09
C GLU A 122 -17.77 4.60 -1.41
N GLY A 123 -16.79 4.17 -2.23
CA GLY A 123 -16.66 4.60 -3.62
C GLY A 123 -16.56 6.12 -3.76
N LYS A 124 -16.21 6.83 -2.67
CA LYS A 124 -16.22 8.28 -2.57
C LYS A 124 -14.81 8.82 -2.35
N GLY A 125 -14.44 9.74 -3.23
CA GLY A 125 -13.19 10.50 -3.21
C GLY A 125 -12.57 10.54 -4.60
N THR A 126 -12.82 11.60 -5.37
CA THR A 126 -12.39 11.88 -6.79
C THR A 126 -12.59 10.77 -7.84
N ALA A 127 -12.92 9.56 -7.42
CA ALA A 127 -13.07 8.31 -8.14
C ALA A 127 -14.50 8.01 -8.59
N GLY A 128 -15.44 8.91 -8.30
CA GLY A 128 -16.69 8.98 -9.07
C GLY A 128 -16.47 9.48 -10.50
N ALA A 129 -15.30 10.06 -10.81
CA ALA A 129 -15.00 10.59 -12.14
C ALA A 129 -13.65 10.12 -12.71
N ILE A 130 -12.54 10.16 -11.98
CA ILE A 130 -11.21 9.93 -12.57
C ILE A 130 -10.26 9.45 -11.48
N LEU A 131 -9.97 8.14 -11.41
CA LEU A 131 -8.75 7.63 -10.79
C LEU A 131 -8.14 6.61 -11.74
N THR A 132 -7.04 7.00 -12.35
CA THR A 132 -6.05 6.08 -12.88
C THR A 132 -5.63 5.15 -11.74
N GLU A 133 -5.80 3.84 -11.93
CA GLU A 133 -5.39 2.79 -10.99
C GLU A 133 -3.95 2.96 -10.49
N ARG A 134 -3.13 3.69 -11.26
CA ARG A 134 -1.78 4.15 -10.94
C ARG A 134 -1.68 4.99 -9.67
N ASP A 135 -2.56 5.96 -9.42
CA ASP A 135 -2.42 6.84 -8.25
C ASP A 135 -2.78 6.10 -6.96
N LEU A 136 -3.81 5.27 -7.02
CA LEU A 136 -4.18 4.39 -5.91
C LEU A 136 -3.07 3.38 -5.62
N TYR A 137 -2.51 2.75 -6.66
CA TYR A 137 -1.36 1.87 -6.53
C TYR A 137 -0.16 2.58 -5.88
N ASN A 138 0.18 3.78 -6.35
CA ASN A 138 1.29 4.56 -5.82
C ASN A 138 1.06 4.92 -4.34
N ASN A 139 -0.14 5.39 -3.98
CA ASN A 139 -0.49 5.75 -2.61
C ASN A 139 -0.43 4.54 -1.67
N ILE A 140 -0.91 3.38 -2.11
CA ILE A 140 -0.81 2.13 -1.34
C ILE A 140 0.65 1.74 -1.16
N ASN A 141 1.44 1.73 -2.23
CA ASN A 141 2.86 1.39 -2.16
C ASN A 141 3.64 2.33 -1.25
N GLU A 142 3.38 3.64 -1.31
CA GLU A 142 3.97 4.61 -0.40
C GLU A 142 3.57 4.35 1.06
N THR A 143 2.31 4.01 1.29
CA THR A 143 1.80 3.69 2.64
C THR A 143 2.47 2.44 3.19
N VAL A 144 2.58 1.38 2.39
CA VAL A 144 3.30 0.15 2.75
C VAL A 144 4.76 0.47 3.07
N LYS A 145 5.44 1.26 2.23
CA LYS A 145 6.84 1.64 2.44
C LYS A 145 7.04 2.47 3.71
N LYS A 146 6.13 3.41 4.00
CA LYS A 146 6.13 4.20 5.25
C LYS A 146 5.88 3.31 6.47
N ALA A 147 4.97 2.35 6.36
CA ALA A 147 4.72 1.36 7.40
C ALA A 147 5.97 0.50 7.66
N ASP A 148 6.60 -0.03 6.62
CA ASP A 148 7.84 -0.82 6.73
C ASP A 148 8.96 -0.03 7.41
N THR A 149 9.18 1.23 7.00
CA THR A 149 10.20 2.10 7.62
C THR A 149 9.89 2.37 9.09
N THR A 150 8.61 2.53 9.44
CA THR A 150 8.19 2.73 10.83
C THR A 150 8.41 1.47 11.65
N MET A 151 8.06 0.31 11.11
CA MET A 151 8.31 -1.00 11.73
C MET A 151 9.79 -1.23 12.00
N GLN A 152 10.67 -0.85 11.08
CA GLN A 152 12.12 -0.92 11.29
C GLN A 152 12.59 -0.03 12.45
N LYS A 153 12.16 1.24 12.48
CA LYS A 153 12.48 2.16 13.58
C LYS A 153 12.00 1.63 14.94
N ILE A 154 10.82 1.00 14.96
CA ILE A 154 10.29 0.41 16.19
C ILE A 154 11.16 -0.75 16.64
N ASN A 155 11.51 -1.67 15.74
CA ASN A 155 12.41 -2.78 16.06
C ASN A 155 13.74 -2.26 16.65
N ASP A 156 14.33 -1.21 16.08
CA ASP A 156 15.57 -0.61 16.60
C ASP A 156 15.41 -0.09 18.04
N ILE A 157 14.27 0.51 18.36
CA ILE A 157 13.98 1.01 19.71
C ILE A 157 13.80 -0.15 20.68
N LEU A 158 13.05 -1.19 20.28
CA LEU A 158 12.83 -2.38 21.10
C LEU A 158 14.16 -3.06 21.45
N VAL A 159 15.07 -3.20 20.48
CA VAL A 159 16.41 -3.76 20.70
C VAL A 159 17.24 -2.89 21.66
N LYS A 160 17.14 -1.55 21.58
CA LYS A 160 17.85 -0.66 22.52
C LYS A 160 17.31 -0.77 23.95
N VAL A 161 16.00 -0.92 24.11
CA VAL A 161 15.37 -1.08 25.43
C VAL A 161 15.72 -2.43 26.06
N ASP A 162 15.72 -3.49 25.27
CA ASP A 162 16.12 -4.84 25.71
C ASP A 162 17.58 -4.87 26.18
N ASN A 163 18.50 -4.33 25.37
CA ASN A 163 19.91 -4.21 25.75
C ASN A 163 20.12 -3.36 27.00
N THR A 164 19.39 -2.24 27.15
CA THR A 164 19.48 -1.41 28.37
C THR A 164 19.02 -2.18 29.60
N SER A 165 17.92 -2.95 29.47
CA SER A 165 17.39 -3.78 30.54
C SER A 165 18.33 -4.93 30.92
N GLY A 166 19.03 -5.50 29.93
CA GLY A 166 20.02 -6.56 30.15
C GLY A 166 21.27 -6.12 30.92
N HIS A 167 21.67 -4.85 30.84
CA HIS A 167 22.85 -4.32 31.54
C HIS A 167 22.52 -3.60 32.86
N LEU A 168 21.24 -3.36 33.17
CA LEU A 168 20.81 -2.81 34.46
C LEU A 168 21.34 -3.62 35.65
N PRO A 169 21.32 -4.97 35.66
CA PRO A 169 21.90 -5.75 36.75
C PRO A 169 23.39 -5.48 36.93
N GLU A 170 24.16 -5.40 35.85
CA GLU A 170 25.61 -5.11 35.90
C GLU A 170 25.89 -3.71 36.42
N ILE A 171 25.14 -2.69 35.96
CA ILE A 171 25.26 -1.31 36.45
C ILE A 171 24.91 -1.25 37.94
N THR A 172 23.81 -1.90 38.35
CA THR A 172 23.38 -1.94 39.76
C THR A 172 24.40 -2.65 40.64
N GLN A 173 25.02 -3.71 40.12
CA GLN A 173 26.06 -4.48 40.81
C GLN A 173 27.39 -3.73 40.88
N SER A 174 27.73 -2.95 39.86
CA SER A 174 28.91 -2.08 39.82
C SER A 174 28.79 -0.95 40.84
N ILE A 175 27.63 -0.28 40.88
CA ILE A 175 27.34 0.78 41.86
C ILE A 175 27.36 0.24 43.28
N ARG A 176 26.77 -0.94 43.53
CA ARG A 176 26.81 -1.60 44.85
C ARG A 176 28.24 -1.91 45.32
N LYS A 177 29.19 -2.16 44.41
CA LYS A 177 30.60 -2.43 44.74
C LYS A 177 31.42 -1.17 45.05
N GLU A 178 31.03 -0.01 44.53
CA GLU A 178 31.78 1.25 44.72
C GLU A 178 31.27 2.11 45.90
N LEU A 179 30.12 1.80 46.48
CA LEU A 179 29.62 2.47 47.68
C LEU A 179 30.41 2.00 48.93
N PRO A 180 31.07 2.91 49.67
CA PRO A 180 31.72 2.57 50.93
C PRO A 180 30.67 2.21 52.01
N PRO A 181 31.07 1.44 53.04
CA PRO A 181 30.18 0.93 54.09
C PRO A 181 29.53 2.02 54.95
#